data_AF-A0A3N5E3U3-F1
#
_entry.id   AF-A0A3N5E3U3-F1
#
_cell.length_a   1.000
_cell.length_b   1.000
_cell.length_c   1.000
_cell.angle_alpha   90.00
_cell.angle_beta   90.00
_cell.angle_gamma   90.00
#
_symmetry.space_group_name_H-M   'P 1'
#
loop_
_entity.id
_entity.type
_entity.pdbx_description
1 polymer ?
#
loop_
_entity_poly.entity_id
_entity_poly.type
_entity_poly.pdbx_seq_one_letter_code
_entity_poly.pdbx_strand_id
1 'polypeptide(L)'
;MSAQLNYITSGRMEITLEGMKFGKHFKDPQQNVKHFGTNGSKIELESADQGNFTEWGSIELIDLTQWTGKITVSIDCDKWAFFGTAQFQLVINGQIILNDNFQSGVKGPLGNPKMVKQYAIGNF
;
A
#
# COMPACT_ATOMS: atom_id res chain seq x y z
N MET A 1 5.55 15.51 -14.21
CA MET A 1 6.31 14.52 -13.41
C MET A 1 5.35 13.40 -13.07
N SER A 2 5.76 12.13 -13.24
CA SER A 2 4.85 10.99 -13.06
C SER A 2 5.34 10.13 -11.91
N ALA A 3 4.50 9.98 -10.88
CA ALA A 3 4.72 9.08 -9.76
C ALA A 3 3.60 8.03 -9.75
N GLN A 4 3.98 6.76 -9.63
CA GLN A 4 3.06 5.62 -9.68
C GLN A 4 3.31 4.70 -8.50
N LEU A 5 2.25 4.37 -7.78
CA LEU A 5 2.28 3.39 -6.70
C LEU A 5 1.62 2.09 -7.18
N ASN A 6 2.38 1.00 -7.11
CA ASN A 6 1.90 -0.35 -7.37
C ASN A 6 1.86 -1.10 -6.05
N TYR A 7 0.84 -1.91 -5.82
CA TYR A 7 0.70 -2.62 -4.56
C TYR A 7 -0.08 -3.93 -4.72
N ILE A 8 0.37 -4.92 -3.96
CA ILE A 8 -0.19 -6.27 -3.87
C ILE A 8 -0.36 -6.56 -2.39
N THR A 9 -1.53 -7.09 -2.00
CA THR A 9 -1.69 -7.58 -0.63
C THR A 9 -2.56 -8.82 -0.57
N SER A 10 -2.31 -9.67 0.42
CA SER A 10 -3.28 -10.62 0.95
C SER A 10 -3.82 -10.07 2.27
N GLY A 11 -5.14 -9.91 2.39
CA GLY A 11 -5.78 -9.39 3.61
C GLY A 11 -6.17 -7.90 3.54
N ARG A 12 -6.24 -7.25 4.70
CA ARG A 12 -6.64 -5.84 4.82
C ARG A 12 -5.41 -4.94 4.89
N MET A 13 -5.34 -3.98 3.96
CA MET A 13 -4.29 -2.96 3.92
C MET A 13 -4.93 -1.57 3.90
N GLU A 14 -4.27 -0.63 4.54
CA GLU A 14 -4.56 0.79 4.40
C GLU A 14 -3.27 1.53 3.99
N ILE A 15 -3.37 2.42 3.00
CA ILE A 15 -2.29 3.30 2.58
C ILE A 15 -2.76 4.73 2.82
N THR A 16 -1.98 5.51 3.56
CA THR A 16 -2.22 6.94 3.78
C THR A 16 -1.06 7.77 3.24
N LEU A 17 -1.42 8.90 2.65
CA LEU A 17 -0.50 9.87 2.06
C LEU A 17 -0.52 11.16 2.86
N GLU A 18 0.67 11.72 3.08
CA GLU A 18 0.87 13.05 3.62
C GLU A 18 1.66 13.87 2.60
N GLY A 19 1.23 15.11 2.34
CA GLY A 19 1.84 15.97 1.31
C GLY A 19 1.55 15.56 -0.14
N MET A 20 0.76 14.51 -0.35
CA MET A 20 0.38 13.96 -1.67
C MET A 20 -1.09 13.54 -1.69
N LYS A 21 -1.63 13.29 -2.88
CA LYS A 21 -2.93 12.64 -3.08
C LYS A 21 -2.87 11.55 -4.15
N PHE A 22 -3.81 10.63 -4.09
CA PHE A 22 -4.10 9.67 -5.13
C PHE A 22 -4.77 10.37 -6.32
N GLY A 23 -4.23 10.10 -7.51
CA GLY A 23 -4.73 10.59 -8.79
C GLY A 23 -5.52 9.52 -9.53
N LYS A 24 -5.28 9.40 -10.84
CA LYS A 24 -5.98 8.43 -11.68
C LYS A 24 -5.49 6.99 -11.44
N HIS A 25 -6.41 6.03 -11.50
CA HIS A 25 -6.09 4.61 -11.62
C HIS A 25 -5.65 4.26 -13.04
N PHE A 26 -4.48 3.62 -13.17
CA PHE A 26 -3.99 3.11 -14.45
C PHE A 26 -4.44 1.68 -14.73
N LYS A 27 -4.63 0.89 -13.67
CA LYS A 27 -5.10 -0.50 -13.73
C LYS A 27 -6.01 -0.77 -12.53
N ASP A 28 -7.20 -1.27 -12.81
CA ASP A 28 -8.15 -1.69 -11.78
C ASP A 28 -7.77 -3.08 -11.23
N PRO A 29 -8.13 -3.38 -9.97
CA PRO A 29 -7.88 -4.69 -9.39
C PRO A 29 -8.68 -5.77 -10.13
N GLN A 30 -8.03 -6.85 -10.55
CA GLN A 30 -8.66 -7.81 -11.48
C GLN A 30 -9.36 -8.99 -10.80
N GLN A 31 -8.94 -9.40 -9.60
CA GLN A 31 -9.42 -10.62 -8.94
C GLN A 31 -9.30 -10.53 -7.42
N ASN A 32 -10.02 -11.39 -6.69
CA ASN A 32 -9.88 -11.54 -5.24
C ASN A 32 -10.13 -10.24 -4.44
N VAL A 33 -11.06 -9.40 -4.90
CA VAL A 33 -11.40 -8.11 -4.25
C VAL A 33 -12.65 -8.28 -3.39
N LYS A 34 -12.54 -7.96 -2.10
CA LYS A 34 -13.70 -7.81 -1.21
C LYS A 34 -14.04 -6.35 -0.96
N HIS A 35 -13.03 -5.49 -0.79
CA HIS A 35 -13.22 -4.07 -0.64
C HIS A 35 -12.10 -3.28 -1.32
N PHE A 36 -12.48 -2.20 -2.00
CA PHE A 36 -11.59 -1.19 -2.51
C PHE A 36 -12.24 0.18 -2.27
N GLY A 37 -11.60 1.01 -1.45
CA GLY A 37 -12.05 2.35 -1.10
C GLY A 37 -10.92 3.37 -1.22
N THR A 38 -11.22 4.59 -1.68
CA THR A 38 -10.25 5.69 -1.76
C THR A 38 -10.90 7.02 -1.43
N ASN A 39 -10.21 7.91 -0.70
CA ASN A 39 -10.70 9.24 -0.34
C ASN A 39 -9.71 10.38 -0.64
N GLY A 40 -8.85 10.19 -1.64
CA GLY A 40 -7.88 11.19 -2.10
C GLY A 40 -6.55 11.13 -1.34
N SER A 41 -6.51 10.96 -0.03
CA SER A 41 -5.26 10.76 0.73
C SER A 41 -5.15 9.40 1.40
N LYS A 42 -6.23 8.60 1.39
CA LYS A 42 -6.25 7.24 1.93
C LYS A 42 -6.83 6.26 0.93
N ILE A 43 -6.24 5.06 0.90
CA ILE A 43 -6.75 3.88 0.22
C ILE A 43 -6.98 2.78 1.26
N GLU A 44 -8.12 2.10 1.18
CA GLU A 44 -8.47 0.93 1.97
C GLU A 44 -8.69 -0.26 1.03
N LEU A 45 -8.03 -1.38 1.32
CA LEU A 45 -8.00 -2.58 0.50
C LEU A 45 -8.34 -3.78 1.37
N GLU A 46 -9.16 -4.68 0.87
CA GLU A 46 -9.40 -5.97 1.52
C GLU A 46 -9.56 -7.08 0.49
N SER A 47 -8.68 -8.07 0.54
CA SER A 47 -8.79 -9.27 -0.30
C SER A 47 -9.98 -10.13 0.14
N ALA A 48 -10.65 -10.79 -0.81
CA ALA A 48 -11.76 -11.68 -0.50
C ALA A 48 -11.31 -13.01 0.13
N ASP A 49 -10.20 -13.54 -0.37
CA ASP A 49 -9.50 -14.72 0.10
C ASP A 49 -8.07 -14.33 0.47
N GLN A 50 -7.69 -14.62 1.71
CA GLN A 50 -6.38 -14.27 2.24
C GLN A 50 -5.29 -15.29 1.87
N GLY A 51 -5.67 -16.48 1.40
CA GLY A 51 -4.73 -17.46 0.85
C GLY A 51 -4.19 -17.06 -0.52
N ASN A 52 -4.80 -16.06 -1.16
CA ASN A 52 -4.45 -15.58 -2.49
C ASN A 52 -4.07 -14.09 -2.45
N PHE A 53 -3.06 -13.72 -3.20
CA PHE A 53 -2.71 -12.31 -3.37
C PHE A 53 -3.69 -11.62 -4.30
N THR A 54 -4.04 -10.38 -3.95
CA THR A 54 -4.76 -9.48 -4.87
C THR A 54 -3.77 -8.49 -5.43
N GLU A 55 -3.62 -8.45 -6.76
CA GLU A 55 -2.94 -7.37 -7.46
C GLU A 55 -3.90 -6.19 -7.55
N TRP A 56 -3.64 -5.14 -6.78
CA TRP A 56 -4.55 -4.01 -6.67
C TRP A 56 -4.35 -2.94 -7.75
N GLY A 57 -3.36 -3.16 -8.62
CA GLY A 57 -3.09 -2.33 -9.79
C GLY A 57 -2.06 -1.23 -9.54
N SER A 58 -2.17 -0.17 -10.33
CA SER A 58 -1.25 0.96 -10.36
C SER A 58 -2.04 2.25 -10.28
N ILE A 59 -1.64 3.15 -9.38
CA ILE A 59 -2.31 4.43 -9.15
C ILE A 59 -1.31 5.58 -9.23
N GLU A 60 -1.75 6.69 -9.82
CA GLU A 60 -1.00 7.93 -9.85
C GLU A 60 -0.91 8.55 -8.45
N LEU A 61 0.27 9.09 -8.13
CA LEU A 61 0.47 9.98 -7.00
C LEU A 61 0.68 11.41 -7.49
N ILE A 62 -0.07 12.34 -6.91
CA ILE A 62 0.00 13.77 -7.20
C ILE A 62 0.61 14.48 -5.98
N ASP A 63 1.77 15.09 -6.17
CA ASP A 63 2.40 15.92 -5.14
C ASP A 63 1.58 17.22 -4.91
N LEU A 64 1.33 17.53 -3.65
CA LEU A 64 0.59 18.72 -3.22
C LEU A 64 1.48 19.78 -2.58
N THR A 65 2.69 19.43 -2.14
CA THR A 65 3.48 20.29 -1.24
C THR A 65 4.87 20.65 -1.74
N GLN A 66 5.27 20.27 -2.97
CA GLN A 66 6.52 20.66 -3.64
C GLN A 66 7.85 20.36 -2.90
N TRP A 67 7.82 19.86 -1.64
CA TRP A 67 9.02 19.81 -0.78
C TRP A 67 9.21 18.47 -0.07
N THR A 68 8.15 17.79 0.40
CA THR A 68 8.27 16.46 1.06
C THR A 68 6.92 15.73 1.11
N GLY A 69 6.91 14.43 0.81
CA GLY A 69 5.75 13.55 1.01
C GLY A 69 6.05 12.41 1.99
N LYS A 70 5.00 11.79 2.54
CA LYS A 70 5.12 10.54 3.31
C LYS A 70 4.06 9.53 2.86
N ILE A 71 4.49 8.28 2.63
CA ILE A 71 3.58 7.14 2.48
C ILE A 71 3.61 6.37 3.78
N THR A 72 2.45 6.16 4.37
CA THR A 72 2.29 5.24 5.50
C THR A 72 1.45 4.07 5.04
N VAL A 73 1.97 2.86 5.18
CA VAL A 73 1.24 1.64 4.83
C VAL A 73 1.03 0.84 6.11
N SER A 74 -0.22 0.46 6.37
CA SER A 74 -0.60 -0.46 7.42
C SER A 74 -1.23 -1.72 6.84
N ILE A 75 -0.95 -2.85 7.48
CA ILE A 75 -1.59 -4.13 7.19
C ILE A 75 -2.09 -4.69 8.50
N ASP A 76 -3.35 -5.14 8.51
CA ASP A 76 -3.93 -5.85 9.63
C ASP A 76 -3.74 -7.36 9.46
N CYS A 77 -3.56 -8.07 10.58
CA CYS A 77 -3.75 -9.51 10.60
C CYS A 77 -5.24 -9.84 10.59
N ASP A 78 -5.59 -11.03 10.14
CA ASP A 78 -6.98 -11.45 10.21
C ASP A 78 -7.41 -11.79 11.65
N LYS A 79 -8.70 -12.11 11.81
CA LYS A 79 -9.30 -12.45 13.12
C LYS A 79 -8.71 -13.74 13.72
N TRP A 80 -8.04 -14.55 12.91
CA TRP A 80 -7.40 -15.82 13.26
C TRP A 80 -5.87 -15.68 13.38
N ALA A 81 -5.35 -14.45 13.30
CA ALA A 81 -3.95 -14.10 13.34
C ALA A 81 -3.10 -14.71 12.20
N PHE A 82 -3.70 -15.01 11.04
CA PHE A 82 -2.96 -15.27 9.81
C PHE A 82 -2.31 -13.97 9.30
N PHE A 83 -1.08 -14.10 8.81
CA PHE A 83 -0.26 -12.99 8.29
C PHE A 83 -0.93 -12.38 7.06
N GLY A 84 -1.19 -11.07 7.09
CA GLY A 84 -1.38 -10.28 5.88
C GLY A 84 0.00 -9.97 5.29
N THR A 85 0.20 -10.20 3.99
CA THR A 85 1.47 -9.86 3.33
C THR A 85 1.23 -8.78 2.30
N ALA A 86 2.11 -7.79 2.25
CA ALA A 86 2.12 -6.77 1.23
C ALA A 86 3.44 -6.70 0.49
N GLN A 87 3.32 -6.33 -0.78
CA GLN A 87 4.39 -5.77 -1.57
C GLN A 87 3.91 -4.44 -2.12
N PHE A 88 4.77 -3.43 -2.09
CA PHE A 88 4.47 -2.15 -2.73
C PHE A 88 5.72 -1.59 -3.40
N GLN A 89 5.51 -0.94 -4.53
CA GLN A 89 6.55 -0.38 -5.37
C GLN A 89 6.16 1.02 -5.82
N LEU A 90 7.02 1.99 -5.51
CA LEU A 90 6.89 3.37 -5.98
C LEU A 90 7.86 3.61 -7.13
N VAL A 91 7.31 4.11 -8.23
CA VAL A 91 8.04 4.49 -9.43
C VAL A 91 7.89 6.00 -9.62
N ILE A 92 9.00 6.74 -9.73
CA ILE A 92 9.02 8.16 -10.08
C ILE A 92 9.79 8.32 -11.39
N ASN A 93 9.20 8.99 -12.37
CA ASN A 93 9.82 9.28 -13.67
C ASN A 93 10.44 8.03 -14.32
N GLY A 94 9.78 6.87 -14.16
CA GLY A 94 10.22 5.57 -14.70
C GLY A 94 11.27 4.83 -13.85
N GLN A 95 11.72 5.38 -12.74
CA GLN A 95 12.68 4.73 -11.84
C GLN A 95 12.01 4.21 -10.57
N ILE A 96 12.33 2.97 -10.18
CA ILE A 96 11.90 2.39 -8.91
C ILE A 96 12.72 3.05 -7.80
N ILE A 97 12.06 3.85 -6.97
CA ILE A 97 12.71 4.52 -5.83
C ILE A 97 12.43 3.82 -4.50
N LEU A 98 11.38 2.98 -4.45
CA LEU A 98 11.03 2.19 -3.28
C LEU A 98 10.37 0.89 -3.75
N ASN A 99 10.85 -0.22 -3.23
CA ASN A 99 10.29 -1.55 -3.42
C ASN A 99 10.52 -2.32 -2.13
N ASP A 100 9.44 -2.56 -1.39
CA ASP A 100 9.54 -3.22 -0.10
C ASP A 100 8.36 -4.18 0.11
N ASN A 101 8.66 -5.21 0.88
CA ASN A 101 7.76 -6.29 1.23
C ASN A 101 7.64 -6.34 2.75
N PHE A 102 6.42 -6.46 3.26
CA PHE A 102 6.24 -6.58 4.70
C PHE A 102 5.00 -7.37 5.07
N GLN A 103 4.99 -7.89 6.30
CA GLN A 103 3.95 -8.78 6.80
C GLN A 103 3.34 -8.18 8.07
N SER A 104 2.02 -8.26 8.20
CA SER A 104 1.37 -8.00 9.47
C SER A 104 1.77 -9.07 10.46
N GLY A 105 2.22 -8.62 11.63
CA GLY A 105 2.70 -9.51 12.66
C GLY A 105 1.60 -10.38 13.24
N VAL A 106 1.92 -11.64 13.50
CA VAL A 106 1.14 -12.49 14.42
C VAL A 106 1.55 -12.13 15.83
N LYS A 107 0.62 -12.25 16.78
CA LYS A 107 0.95 -12.40 18.20
C LYS A 107 1.60 -13.78 18.41
N GLY A 108 2.84 -13.96 17.93
CA GLY A 108 3.60 -15.22 17.98
C GLY A 108 4.88 -15.11 18.83
N PRO A 109 5.56 -16.23 19.14
CA PRO A 109 6.74 -16.25 20.00
C PRO A 109 7.97 -15.52 19.43
N LEU A 110 7.94 -15.14 18.15
CA LEU A 110 9.03 -14.47 17.42
C LEU A 110 8.87 -12.94 17.34
N GLY A 111 7.96 -12.36 18.13
CA GLY A 111 7.80 -10.91 18.29
C GLY A 111 6.58 -10.33 17.56
N ASN A 112 6.42 -9.00 17.66
CA ASN A 112 5.33 -8.25 17.04
C ASN A 112 5.88 -7.43 15.85
N PRO A 113 5.90 -7.99 14.61
CA PRO A 113 6.25 -7.22 13.42
C PRO A 113 5.46 -5.93 13.33
N LYS A 114 6.11 -4.85 12.89
CA LYS A 114 5.46 -3.54 12.77
C LYS A 114 4.36 -3.63 11.72
N MET A 115 3.11 -3.55 12.19
CA MET A 115 1.90 -3.48 11.36
C MET A 115 1.84 -2.21 10.49
N VAL A 116 2.70 -1.22 10.78
CA VAL A 116 2.76 0.07 10.10
C VAL A 116 4.21 0.35 9.68
N LYS A 117 4.41 0.66 8.40
CA LYS A 117 5.67 1.20 7.88
C LYS A 117 5.45 2.59 7.29
N GLN A 118 6.47 3.43 7.41
CA GLN A 118 6.44 4.82 6.96
C GLN A 118 7.65 5.08 6.06
N TYR A 119 7.41 5.76 4.95
CA TYR A 119 8.42 6.09 3.96
C TYR A 119 8.34 7.58 3.67
N ALA A 120 9.40 8.30 4.07
CA ALA A 120 9.60 9.66 3.65
C ALA A 120 10.03 9.68 2.18
N ILE A 121 9.39 10.52 1.38
CA ILE A 121 9.75 10.74 -0.01
C ILE A 121 10.20 12.20 -0.11
N GLY A 122 11.50 12.38 -0.31
CA GLY A 122 12.09 13.70 -0.57
C GLY A 122 12.12 13.98 -2.07
N ASN A 123 11.87 15.23 -2.44
CA ASN A 123 11.93 15.81 -3.79
C ASN A 123 11.58 14.86 -4.95
N PHE A 124 10.34 14.97 -5.43
CA PHE A 124 9.95 14.44 -6.74
C PHE A 124 10.62 15.23 -7.86
#